data_AF-A0A1Q6T0X2-F1
#
_entry.id   AF-A0A1Q6T0X2-F1
#
_cell.length_a   1.000
_cell.length_b   1.000
_cell.length_c   1.000
_cell.angle_alpha   90.00
_cell.angle_beta   90.00
_cell.angle_gamma   90.00
#
_symmetry.space_group_name_H-M   'P 1'
#
loop_
_entity.id
_entity.type
_entity.pdbx_description
1 polymer ?
#
loop_
_entity_poly.entity_id
_entity_poly.type
_entity_poly.pdbx_seq_one_letter_code
_entity_poly.pdbx_strand_id
1 'polypeptide(L)' 'MVYNAALMAGQNIGYILNPNKLVNAKDSTVCFRPFTPALKAGLGIVWEKYRFFSPVANF' A
#
# COMPACT_ATOMS: atom_id res chain seq x y z
N MET A 1 1.06 -8.32 -2.04
CA MET A 1 0.13 -8.95 -1.07
C MET A 1 -0.94 -8.01 -0.52
N VAL A 2 -0.74 -6.68 -0.49
CA VAL A 2 -1.73 -5.73 0.06
C VAL A 2 -3.09 -5.74 -0.68
N TYR A 3 -3.10 -5.96 -1.99
CA TYR A 3 -4.33 -6.01 -2.79
C TYR A 3 -5.27 -7.15 -2.39
N ASN A 4 -4.77 -8.39 -2.31
CA ASN A 4 -5.60 -9.54 -1.91
C ASN A 4 -6.14 -9.38 -0.49
N ALA A 5 -5.33 -8.80 0.41
CA ALA A 5 -5.78 -8.47 1.75
C ALA A 5 -6.98 -7.50 1.69
N ALA A 6 -6.91 -6.45 0.84
CA ALA A 6 -8.00 -5.47 0.65
C ALA A 6 -9.31 -6.12 0.19
N LEU A 7 -9.23 -7.10 -0.73
CA LEU A 7 -10.41 -7.86 -1.17
C LEU A 7 -11.03 -8.66 -0.04
N MET A 8 -10.21 -9.36 0.77
CA MET A 8 -10.70 -10.15 1.91
C MET A 8 -11.37 -9.27 2.98
N ALA A 9 -10.79 -8.10 3.29
CA ALA A 9 -11.41 -7.16 4.21
C ALA A 9 -12.74 -6.61 3.67
N GLY A 10 -12.82 -6.32 2.37
CA GLY A 10 -14.07 -5.91 1.72
C GLY A 10 -15.15 -6.98 1.73
N GLN A 11 -14.77 -8.26 1.86
CA GLN A 11 -15.68 -9.40 2.05
C GLN A 11 -15.98 -9.71 3.52
N ASN A 12 -15.57 -8.85 4.46
CA ASN A 12 -15.70 -9.04 5.91
C ASN A 12 -14.96 -10.28 6.46
N ILE A 13 -13.90 -10.73 5.77
CA ILE A 13 -13.06 -11.88 6.18
C ILE A 13 -11.92 -11.43 7.12
N GLY A 14 -11.89 -10.15 7.52
CA GLY A 14 -10.96 -9.63 8.55
C GLY A 14 -10.56 -8.17 8.34
N TYR A 15 -9.46 -7.77 8.99
CA TYR A 15 -8.85 -6.45 8.88
C TYR A 15 -7.42 -6.55 8.34
N ILE A 16 -6.90 -5.42 7.84
CA ILE A 16 -5.56 -5.33 7.27
C ILE A 16 -4.82 -4.21 7.98
N LEU A 17 -3.60 -4.51 8.38
CA LEU A 17 -2.66 -3.50 8.86
C LEU A 17 -1.70 -3.13 7.73
N ASN A 18 -1.78 -1.90 7.21
CA ASN A 18 -0.88 -1.42 6.16
C ASN A 18 -0.54 0.07 6.30
N PRO A 19 0.57 0.53 5.69
CA PRO A 19 0.84 1.95 5.52
C PRO A 19 -0.28 2.66 4.74
N ASN A 20 -0.53 3.92 5.12
CA ASN A 20 -1.54 4.76 4.48
C ASN A 20 -1.28 4.90 2.97
N LYS A 21 -2.35 5.03 2.19
CA LYS A 21 -2.36 5.23 0.72
C LYS A 21 -1.90 4.06 -0.14
N LEU A 22 -1.61 2.88 0.43
CA LEU A 22 -1.32 1.66 -0.36
C LEU A 22 -2.57 0.97 -0.92
N VAL A 23 -3.75 1.29 -0.36
CA VAL A 23 -5.06 0.83 -0.84
C VAL A 23 -5.92 2.05 -1.09
N ASN A 24 -6.62 2.08 -2.23
CA ASN A 24 -7.60 3.12 -2.48
C ASN A 24 -8.87 2.84 -1.65
N ALA A 25 -8.94 3.48 -0.47
CA ALA A 25 -10.07 3.36 0.45
C ALA A 25 -11.17 4.42 0.23
N LYS A 26 -11.08 5.26 -0.81
CA LYS A 26 -12.05 6.37 -1.03
C LYS A 26 -13.35 5.92 -1.70
N ASP A 27 -13.26 5.03 -2.69
CA ASP A 27 -14.41 4.60 -3.51
C ASP A 27 -14.71 3.09 -3.34
N SER A 28 -14.29 2.50 -2.21
CA SER A 28 -14.25 1.04 -2.03
C SER A 28 -15.04 0.58 -0.82
N THR A 29 -15.30 -0.73 -0.75
CA THR A 29 -15.94 -1.41 0.39
C THR A 29 -15.09 -1.44 1.66
N VAL A 30 -13.89 -0.84 1.65
CA VAL A 30 -12.98 -0.76 2.81
C VAL A 30 -12.69 0.69 3.19
N CYS A 31 -12.49 0.93 4.49
CA CYS A 31 -12.18 2.26 5.05
C CYS A 31 -10.86 2.22 5.82
N PHE A 32 -10.02 3.24 5.65
CA PHE A 32 -8.77 3.37 6.41
C PHE A 32 -9.04 3.99 7.79
N ARG A 33 -8.58 3.32 8.86
CA ARG A 33 -8.66 3.84 10.23
C ARG A 33 -7.24 4.01 10.81
N PRO A 34 -6.78 5.23 11.07
CA PRO A 34 -5.48 5.46 11.70
C PRO A 34 -5.50 5.03 13.18
N PHE A 35 -4.37 4.55 13.68
CA PHE A 35 -4.19 4.26 15.10
C PHE A 35 -3.97 5.55 15.91
N THR A 36 -4.43 5.52 17.16
CA THR A 36 -4.08 6.51 18.18
C THR A 36 -3.45 5.77 19.36
N PRO A 37 -2.15 6.01 19.67
CA PRO A 37 -1.22 6.94 19.01
C PRO A 37 -0.82 6.50 17.60
N ALA A 38 -0.30 7.44 16.80
CA ALA A 38 0.08 7.19 15.41
C ALA A 38 1.26 6.22 15.31
N LEU A 39 1.07 5.10 14.63
CA LEU A 39 2.12 4.13 14.30
C LEU A 39 2.74 4.47 12.94
N LYS A 40 4.07 4.60 12.88
CA LYS A 40 4.81 4.90 11.64
C LYS A 40 5.70 3.72 11.28
N ALA A 41 5.72 3.37 9.99
CA ALA A 41 6.65 2.40 9.41
C ALA A 41 7.45 3.06 8.28
N GLY A 42 8.73 2.72 8.15
CA GLY A 42 9.55 3.17 7.03
C GLY A 42 9.13 2.49 5.73
N LEU A 43 9.05 3.24 4.63
CA LEU A 43 8.81 2.72 3.29
C LEU A 43 10.02 3.03 2.40
N GLY A 44 10.52 2.03 1.70
CA GLY A 44 11.61 2.18 0.74
C GLY A 44 11.21 1.59 -0.61
N ILE A 45 11.55 2.28 -1.69
CA ILE A 45 11.50 1.71 -3.04
C ILE A 45 12.90 1.19 -3.33
N VAL A 46 13.00 -0.10 -3.66
CA VAL A 46 14.27 -0.76 -3.95
C VAL A 46 14.28 -1.17 -5.42
N TRP A 47 15.40 -0.95 -6.10
CA TRP A 47 15.61 -1.33 -7.49
C TRP A 47 17.01 -1.93 -7.68
N GLU A 48 17.17 -2.67 -8.78
CA GLU A 48 18.46 -3.20 -9.22
C GLU A 48 19.45 -2.07 -9.49
N LYS A 49 20.66 -2.15 -8.91
CA LYS A 49 21.70 -1.12 -9.05
C LYS A 49 22.04 -0.79 -10.51
N TYR A 50 21.92 -1.79 -11.40
CA TYR A 50 22.27 -1.67 -12.81
C TYR A 50 21.07 -1.97 -13.72
N ARG A 51 19.93 -1.33 -13.47
CA ARG A 51 18.77 -1.38 -14.37
C ARG A 51 18.98 -0.44 -15.56
N PHE A 52 18.83 -0.94 -16.79
CA PHE A 52 18.62 -0.06 -17.95
C PHE A 52 17.25 0.60 -17.82
N PHE A 53 17.25 1.90 -17.56
CA PHE A 53 16.03 2.71 -17.57
C PHE A 53 15.57 2.93 -19.01
N SER A 54 14.24 2.99 -19.20
CA SER A 54 13.70 3.47 -20.47
C SER A 54 14.13 4.93 -20.68
N PRO A 55 14.15 5.45 -21.92
CA PRO A 55 14.50 6.85 -22.18
C PRO A 55 13.66 7.86 -21.38
N VAL A 56 12.42 7.50 -21.02
CA VAL A 56 11.52 8.33 -20.20
C VAL A 56 11.94 8.37 -18.72
N ALA A 57 12.66 7.36 -18.24
CA ALA A 57 13.13 7.26 -16.87
C ALA A 57 14.59 7.74 -16.69
N ASN A 58 15.30 8.06 -17.78
CA ASN A 58 16.55 8.82 -17.71
C ASN A 58 16.20 10.30 -17.54
N PHE A 59 16.35 10.81 -16.30
CA PHE A 59 16.27 12.23 -15.99
C PHE A 59 17.59 12.95 -16.29
#